data_AF-A0A3M6KEU3-F1
#
_entry.id   AF-A0A3M6KEU3-F1
#
_cell.length_a   1.000
_cell.length_b   1.000
_cell.length_c   1.000
_cell.angle_alpha   90.00
_cell.angle_beta   90.00
_cell.angle_gamma   90.00
#
_symmetry.space_group_name_H-M   'P 1'
#
loop_
_entity.id
_entity.type
_entity.pdbx_description
1 polymer ?
#
loop_
_entity_poly.entity_id
_entity_poly.type
_entity_poly.pdbx_seq_one_letter_code
_entity_poly.pdbx_strand_id
1 'polypeptide(L)' 'MNFISKKVLDFQKKKLVSAEETLKKYIQEMEKLENEDNQKELDNSKKMIKIWTDNIDKIKKEIKKIESR' A
#
# COMPACT_ATOMS: atom_id res chain seq x y z
N MET A 1 9.16 24.46 -0.12
CA MET A 1 9.42 23.27 0.72
C MET A 1 10.82 23.32 1.34
N ASN A 2 10.95 23.22 2.66
CA ASN A 2 12.25 23.23 3.35
C ASN A 2 12.98 21.86 3.28
N PHE A 3 14.26 21.80 3.66
CA PHE A 3 15.08 20.58 3.59
C PHE A 3 14.50 19.39 4.37
N ILE A 4 13.93 19.65 5.55
CA ILE A 4 13.29 18.63 6.38
C ILE A 4 12.04 18.09 5.68
N SER A 5 11.17 18.97 5.19
CA SER A 5 9.96 18.60 4.44
C SER A 5 10.29 17.79 3.19
N LYS A 6 11.39 18.10 2.49
CA LYS A 6 11.87 17.30 1.34
C LYS A 6 12.25 15.87 1.76
N LYS A 7 13.04 15.72 2.83
CA LYS A 7 13.41 14.40 3.35
C LYS A 7 12.18 13.58 3.80
N VAL A 8 11.23 14.23 4.47
CA VAL A 8 9.98 13.58 4.88
C VAL A 8 9.15 13.18 3.66
N LEU A 9 9.04 14.03 2.65
CA LEU A 9 8.36 13.71 1.39
C LEU A 9 8.99 12.51 0.68
N ASP A 10 10.32 12.50 0.55
CA ASP A 10 11.06 11.39 -0.08
C ASP A 10 10.84 10.08 0.69
N PHE A 11 10.83 10.13 2.02
CA PHE A 11 10.54 8.97 2.85
C PHE A 11 9.10 8.46 2.66
N GLN A 12 8.12 9.35 2.61
CA GLN A 12 6.72 8.99 2.37
C GLN A 12 6.52 8.40 0.96
N LYS A 13 7.20 8.93 -0.05
CA LYS A 13 7.18 8.37 -1.42
C LYS A 13 7.78 6.96 -1.47
N LYS A 14 8.89 6.70 -0.76
CA LYS A 14 9.46 5.35 -0.64
C LYS A 14 8.50 4.38 0.06
N LYS A 15 7.85 4.82 1.14
CA LYS A 15 6.81 4.04 1.83
C LYS A 15 5.65 3.70 0.91
N LEU A 16 5.21 4.67 0.10
CA LEU A 16 4.13 4.47 -0.86
C LEU A 16 4.46 3.36 -1.86
N VAL A 17 5.64 3.42 -2.49
CA VAL A 17 6.09 2.40 -3.45
C VAL A 17 6.10 1.02 -2.82
N SER A 18 6.68 0.88 -1.62
CA SER A 18 6.72 -0.41 -0.92
C SER A 18 5.33 -0.95 -0.56
N ALA A 19 4.40 -0.07 -0.18
CA ALA A 19 3.02 -0.45 0.10
C ALA A 19 2.28 -0.90 -1.18
N GLU A 20 2.47 -0.20 -2.30
CA GLU A 20 1.90 -0.55 -3.60
C GLU A 20 2.46 -1.89 -4.13
N GLU A 21 3.76 -2.14 -3.97
CA GLU A 21 4.36 -3.45 -4.28
C GLU A 21 3.79 -4.58 -3.43
N THR A 22 3.58 -4.33 -2.14
CA THR A 22 3.01 -5.32 -1.23
C THR A 22 1.56 -5.63 -1.58
N LEU A 23 0.77 -4.59 -1.86
CA LEU A 23 -0.61 -4.75 -2.34
C LEU A 23 -0.65 -5.60 -3.62
N LYS A 24 0.24 -5.30 -4.58
CA LYS A 24 0.33 -6.06 -5.84
C LYS A 24 0.63 -7.55 -5.59
N LYS A 25 1.51 -7.88 -4.65
CA LYS A 25 1.79 -9.28 -4.28
C LYS A 25 0.54 -9.99 -3.77
N TYR A 26 -0.21 -9.37 -2.85
CA TYR A 26 -1.45 -9.99 -2.34
C TYR A 26 -2.54 -10.13 -3.39
N ILE A 27 -2.65 -9.20 -4.35
CA ILE A 27 -3.57 -9.35 -5.49
C ILE A 27 -3.16 -10.56 -6.34
N GLN A 28 -1.87 -10.70 -6.67
CA GLN A 28 -1.37 -11.84 -7.44
C GLN A 28 -1.51 -13.17 -6.69
N GLU A 29 -1.32 -13.18 -5.38
CA GLU A 29 -1.58 -14.36 -4.53
C GLU A 29 -3.07 -14.72 -4.53
N MET A 30 -3.95 -13.73 -4.41
CA MET A 30 -5.39 -13.94 -4.47
C MET A 30 -5.82 -14.55 -5.82
N GLU A 31 -5.30 -14.06 -6.94
CA GLU A 31 -5.59 -14.61 -8.29
C GLU A 31 -5.13 -16.06 -8.44
N LYS A 32 -4.03 -16.45 -7.79
CA LYS A 32 -3.57 -17.85 -7.79
C LYS A 32 -4.46 -18.73 -6.92
N LEU A 33 -4.78 -18.25 -5.72
CA LEU A 33 -5.60 -18.96 -4.74
C LEU A 33 -7.06 -19.11 -5.18
N GLU A 34 -7.56 -18.26 -6.07
CA GLU A 34 -8.92 -18.39 -6.60
C GLU A 34 -9.11 -19.67 -7.44
N ASN A 35 -8.00 -20.26 -7.92
CA ASN A 35 -8.00 -21.55 -8.62
C ASN A 35 -7.73 -22.75 -7.70
N GLU A 36 -7.46 -22.51 -6.42
CA GLU A 36 -7.18 -23.53 -5.42
C GLU A 36 -8.34 -23.55 -4.40
N ASP A 37 -8.76 -24.71 -3.92
CA ASP A 37 -9.84 -24.83 -2.93
C ASP A 37 -9.37 -24.43 -1.50
N ASN A 38 -8.63 -23.31 -1.41
CA ASN A 38 -7.98 -22.80 -0.20
C ASN A 38 -8.63 -21.49 0.25
N GLN A 39 -9.93 -21.58 0.57
CA GLN A 39 -10.79 -20.46 0.97
C GLN A 39 -10.21 -19.60 2.10
N LYS A 40 -9.49 -20.20 3.05
CA LYS A 40 -8.91 -19.49 4.20
C LYS A 40 -7.80 -18.53 3.78
N GLU A 41 -6.92 -18.96 2.88
CA GLU A 41 -5.84 -18.12 2.36
C GLU A 41 -6.38 -17.04 1.43
N LEU A 42 -7.44 -17.35 0.67
CA LEU A 42 -8.15 -16.38 -0.16
C LEU A 42 -8.74 -15.25 0.69
N ASP A 43 -9.41 -15.59 1.80
CA ASP A 43 -9.99 -14.60 2.72
C ASP A 43 -8.92 -13.76 3.43
N ASN A 44 -7.78 -14.37 3.76
CA ASN A 44 -6.64 -13.64 4.32
C ASN A 44 -6.06 -12.65 3.32
N SER A 45 -5.89 -13.07 2.06
CA SER A 45 -5.41 -12.21 0.97
C SER A 45 -6.36 -11.03 0.74
N LYS A 46 -7.68 -11.26 0.71
CA LYS A 46 -8.71 -10.21 0.62
C LYS A 46 -8.61 -9.20 1.77
N LYS A 47 -8.43 -9.68 3.01
CA LYS A 47 -8.24 -8.79 4.18
C LYS A 47 -6.96 -7.96 4.05
N MET A 48 -5.86 -8.56 3.62
CA MET A 48 -4.59 -7.86 3.42
C MET A 48 -4.70 -6.81 2.31
N ILE A 49 -5.34 -7.12 1.20
CA ILE A 49 -5.62 -6.17 0.11
C ILE A 49 -6.36 -4.94 0.65
N LYS A 50 -7.40 -5.13 1.46
CA LYS A 50 -8.15 -4.02 2.07
C LYS A 50 -7.26 -3.17 2.99
N ILE A 51 -6.49 -3.79 3.88
CA ILE A 51 -5.59 -3.09 4.81
C ILE A 51 -4.54 -2.27 4.05
N TRP A 52 -3.90 -2.86 3.04
CA TRP A 52 -2.87 -2.18 2.26
C TRP A 52 -3.43 -1.06 1.39
N THR A 53 -4.65 -1.22 0.86
CA THR A 53 -5.37 -0.15 0.16
C THR A 53 -5.60 1.05 1.09
N ASP A 54 -6.13 0.81 2.30
CA ASP A 54 -6.34 1.88 3.29
C ASP A 54 -5.03 2.58 3.70
N ASN A 55 -3.94 1.81 3.83
CA ASN A 55 -2.61 2.35 4.14
C ASN A 55 -2.06 3.23 3.01
N ILE A 56 -2.20 2.80 1.75
CA ILE A 56 -1.82 3.59 0.57
C ILE A 56 -2.55 4.93 0.55
N ASP A 57 -3.85 4.93 0.81
CA ASP A 57 -4.66 6.15 0.85
C ASP A 57 -4.21 7.12 1.95
N LYS A 58 -3.87 6.60 3.13
CA LYS A 58 -3.31 7.43 4.22
C LYS A 58 -1.98 8.05 3.81
N ILE A 59 -1.06 7.27 3.23
CA ILE A 59 0.23 7.78 2.76
C ILE A 59 0.05 8.84 1.67
N LYS A 60 -0.85 8.61 0.70
CA LYS A 60 -1.19 9.58 -0.36
C LYS A 60 -1.74 10.88 0.23
N LYS A 61 -2.59 10.83 1.25
CA LYS A 61 -3.09 12.02 1.97
C LYS A 61 -1.96 12.76 2.69
N GLU A 62 -1.03 12.06 3.33
CA GLU A 62 0.13 12.69 3.98
C GLU A 62 1.06 13.37 2.98
N ILE A 63 1.37 12.72 1.85
CA ILE A 63 2.15 13.29 0.75
C ILE A 63 1.51 14.59 0.27
N LYS A 64 0.21 14.59 -0.04
CA LYS A 64 -0.52 15.79 -0.48
C LYS A 64 -0.44 16.93 0.53
N LYS A 65 -0.58 16.64 1.83
CA LYS A 65 -0.45 17.66 2.90
C LYS A 65 0.95 18.25 2.99
N ILE A 66 1.99 17.49 2.65
CA ILE A 66 3.37 17.98 2.64
C ILE A 66 3.60 18.82 1.38
N GLU A 67 3.14 18.36 0.22
CA GLU A 67 3.28 19.08 -1.06
C GLU A 67 2.47 20.37 -1.12
N SER A 68 1.38 20.48 -0.36
CA SER A 68 0.58 21.70 -0.25
C SER A 68 1.14 22.74 0.74
N ARG A 69 2.34 22.52 1.31
CA ARG A 69 3.02 23.44 2.24
C ARG A 69 4.24 24.11 1.59
#